data_AF-R6QA41-F1
#
_entry.id   AF-R6QA41-F1
#
_cell.length_a   1.000
_cell.length_b   1.000
_cell.length_c   1.000
_cell.angle_alpha   90.00
_cell.angle_beta   90.00
_cell.angle_gamma   90.00
#
_symmetry.space_group_name_H-M   'P 1'
#
loop_
_entity.id
_entity.type
_entity.pdbx_description
1 polymer ?
#
loop_
_entity_poly.entity_id
_entity_poly.type
_entity_poly.pdbx_seq_one_letter_code
_entity_poly.pdbx_strand_id
1 'polypeptide(L)'
;MATFTAISNKTQNRTAMRKVLDYVMQDYKTVDNGVKLVSGQNCIPNSAYSEFMATKNQYGKANGVFFKQYVQSFKPNTATPEIIHQIGIETAKYFNGFEVVVATHIDRDHWHNHFVVNSVNCETGLKIQINEKGLKELRNYSDSICQKFEIETLKPYTIPKQKAMNTREYRAAMKGESWKFALMAMIDQTMKYCRTKDEFRKYMKRYGYDVKWQDNYKYITYTCPNNMKCRDIRLHEEKYRKENMELEFELRGAQTKERYEYQQAAECTEYNDNRSGTVADTDRLEQRPNDIAGGYSRYTDSENLYREFKESSENGTDKSNEFSESEDRGFRETGWESEREYLFSGEAIEEDGQYIGRTETEMVTTTDWSTDSSTNPILDSLYTLASAAKIIQKPTTKTPRQAKNKKKGLGQREDDHSGDYQNNNELYYGPSM
;
A
#
# COMPACT_ATOMS: atom_id res chain seq x y z
N MET A 1 18.38 11.50 7.22
CA MET A 1 17.33 10.57 7.69
C MET A 1 17.77 9.93 8.99
N ALA A 2 17.00 10.10 10.07
CA ALA A 2 17.15 9.36 11.32
C ALA A 2 16.00 8.34 11.51
N THR A 3 16.21 7.33 12.34
CA THR A 3 15.19 6.31 12.69
C THR A 3 15.31 5.90 14.16
N PHE A 4 14.21 5.63 14.84
CA PHE A 4 14.21 5.24 16.26
C PHE A 4 13.48 3.90 16.50
N THR A 5 14.14 2.96 17.18
CA THR A 5 13.70 1.57 17.36
C THR A 5 13.88 1.08 18.80
N ALA A 6 13.12 0.05 19.20
CA ALA A 6 13.21 -0.58 20.52
C ALA A 6 13.74 -2.01 20.39
N ILE A 7 14.75 -2.38 21.17
CA ILE A 7 15.36 -3.72 21.15
C ILE A 7 14.64 -4.65 22.13
N SER A 8 14.07 -5.73 21.59
CA SER A 8 13.41 -6.79 22.37
C SER A 8 14.44 -7.69 23.08
N ASN A 9 14.83 -7.29 24.28
CA ASN A 9 15.75 -8.04 25.14
C ASN A 9 15.03 -9.19 25.87
N LYS A 10 15.10 -10.41 25.29
CA LYS A 10 14.47 -11.64 25.81
C LYS A 10 14.84 -11.96 27.27
N THR A 11 16.08 -11.71 27.66
CA THR A 11 16.59 -12.01 29.00
C THR A 11 16.59 -10.75 29.86
N GLN A 12 15.84 -10.77 30.97
CA GLN A 12 15.71 -9.64 31.90
C GLN A 12 16.19 -10.04 33.29
N ASN A 13 17.49 -9.86 33.55
CA ASN A 13 18.10 -10.07 34.86
C ASN A 13 19.36 -9.22 35.05
N ARG A 14 19.92 -9.23 36.26
CA ARG A 14 21.14 -8.51 36.66
C ARG A 14 22.30 -8.72 35.66
N THR A 15 22.61 -9.98 35.35
CA THR A 15 23.72 -10.36 34.46
C THR A 15 23.51 -9.90 33.02
N ALA A 16 22.27 -9.97 32.50
CA ALA A 16 21.93 -9.48 31.17
C ALA A 16 22.03 -7.95 31.09
N MET A 17 21.54 -7.23 32.11
CA MET A 17 21.64 -5.77 32.20
C MET A 17 23.11 -5.32 32.19
N ARG A 18 23.96 -5.97 33.01
CA ARG A 18 25.41 -5.72 33.00
C ARG A 18 26.02 -5.99 31.63
N LYS A 19 25.79 -7.17 31.03
CA LYS A 19 26.34 -7.51 29.71
C LYS A 19 25.92 -6.53 28.61
N VAL A 20 24.72 -5.95 28.66
CA VAL A 20 24.28 -4.93 27.69
C VAL A 20 25.00 -3.61 27.92
N LEU A 21 25.14 -3.15 29.17
CA LEU A 21 25.93 -1.95 29.51
C LEU A 21 27.40 -2.12 29.08
N ASP A 22 28.04 -3.20 29.51
CA ASP A 22 29.44 -3.55 29.18
C ASP A 22 29.65 -3.64 27.64
N TYR A 23 28.64 -4.07 26.86
CA TYR A 23 28.71 -4.18 25.40
C TYR A 23 28.50 -2.85 24.65
N VAL A 24 27.60 -1.97 25.14
CA VAL A 24 27.37 -0.67 24.47
C VAL A 24 28.45 0.34 24.78
N MET A 25 29.17 0.22 25.91
CA MET A 25 30.23 1.16 26.31
C MET A 25 31.65 0.74 25.87
N GLN A 26 31.78 -0.22 24.94
CA GLN A 26 33.07 -0.72 24.46
C GLN A 26 33.82 0.36 23.68
N ASP A 27 35.09 0.59 24.04
CA ASP A 27 35.88 1.73 23.55
C ASP A 27 36.05 1.71 22.03
N TYR A 28 36.28 0.54 21.42
CA TYR A 28 36.44 0.41 19.95
C TYR A 28 35.19 0.81 19.15
N LYS A 29 34.02 0.94 19.80
CA LYS A 29 32.80 1.47 19.18
C LYS A 29 32.49 2.92 19.55
N THR A 30 33.07 3.42 20.65
CA THR A 30 32.60 4.64 21.33
C THR A 30 33.67 5.70 21.52
N VAL A 31 34.92 5.45 21.14
CA VAL A 31 36.00 6.43 21.21
C VAL A 31 36.32 6.94 19.81
N ASP A 32 36.02 8.20 19.53
CA ASP A 32 36.49 8.90 18.33
C ASP A 32 37.60 9.87 18.70
N ASN A 33 38.73 9.85 17.99
CA ASN A 33 39.87 10.75 18.19
C ASN A 33 40.37 10.88 19.67
N GLY A 34 40.11 9.87 20.52
CA GLY A 34 40.42 9.86 21.95
C GLY A 34 39.29 10.37 22.87
N VAL A 35 38.21 10.93 22.32
CA VAL A 35 37.01 11.37 23.03
C VAL A 35 36.02 10.21 23.14
N LYS A 36 35.58 9.88 24.36
CA LYS A 36 34.59 8.81 24.58
C LYS A 36 33.15 9.32 24.52
N LEU A 37 32.43 8.93 23.47
CA LEU A 37 31.03 9.23 23.17
C LEU A 37 30.08 8.34 24.00
N VAL A 38 30.23 8.39 25.34
CA VAL A 38 29.35 7.71 26.31
C VAL A 38 28.99 8.68 27.43
N SER A 39 27.69 8.97 27.55
CA SER A 39 27.12 9.90 28.53
C SER A 39 26.05 9.23 29.38
N GLY A 40 25.83 9.77 30.58
CA GLY A 40 24.81 9.29 31.52
C GLY A 40 23.83 10.39 31.88
N GLN A 41 22.53 10.06 31.86
CA GLN A 41 21.46 10.87 32.45
C GLN A 41 21.10 10.25 33.80
N ASN A 42 21.07 11.06 34.85
CA ASN A 42 20.78 10.66 36.24
C ASN A 42 21.67 9.53 36.81
N CYS A 43 22.76 9.19 36.13
CA CYS A 43 23.75 8.18 36.53
C CYS A 43 25.11 8.46 35.87
N ILE A 44 26.20 7.86 36.36
CA ILE A 44 27.53 7.96 35.74
C ILE A 44 27.81 6.67 34.95
N PRO A 45 28.16 6.70 33.64
CA PRO A 45 28.25 5.48 32.81
C PRO A 45 29.10 4.35 33.39
N ASN A 46 30.26 4.68 33.99
CA ASN A 46 31.17 3.69 34.57
C ASN A 46 30.61 2.98 35.82
N SER A 47 29.64 3.57 36.52
CA SER A 47 28.97 3.01 37.70
C SER A 47 27.49 2.69 37.48
N ALA A 48 26.94 2.98 36.29
CA ALA A 48 25.52 2.87 35.97
C ALA A 48 24.91 1.49 36.29
N TYR A 49 25.64 0.38 36.15
CA TYR A 49 25.15 -0.93 36.59
C TYR A 49 24.83 -0.98 38.10
N SER A 50 25.71 -0.39 38.92
CA SER A 50 25.57 -0.32 40.38
C SER A 50 24.47 0.66 40.79
N GLU A 51 24.40 1.83 40.14
CA GLU A 51 23.36 2.84 40.35
C GLU A 51 21.97 2.29 39.99
N PHE A 52 21.82 1.72 38.79
CA PHE A 52 20.56 1.10 38.33
C PHE A 52 20.07 0.02 39.32
N MET A 53 21.02 -0.72 39.91
CA MET A 53 20.76 -1.74 40.91
C MET A 53 20.46 -1.16 42.30
N ALA A 54 21.07 -0.05 42.70
CA ALA A 54 20.76 0.65 43.95
C ALA A 54 19.31 1.14 43.93
N THR A 55 18.91 1.90 42.90
CA THR A 55 17.52 2.34 42.66
C THR A 55 16.55 1.16 42.69
N LYS A 56 16.89 0.06 42.01
CA LYS A 56 16.07 -1.16 41.99
C LYS A 56 15.89 -1.82 43.34
N ASN A 57 16.93 -1.83 44.17
CA ASN A 57 16.86 -2.43 45.50
C ASN A 57 16.08 -1.50 46.45
N GLN A 58 16.34 -0.19 46.43
CA GLN A 58 15.65 0.85 47.20
C GLN A 58 14.13 0.79 47.04
N TYR A 59 13.63 0.68 45.80
CA TYR A 59 12.20 0.59 45.52
C TYR A 59 11.64 -0.85 45.48
N GLY A 60 12.39 -1.87 45.92
CA GLY A 60 11.95 -3.27 45.95
C GLY A 60 11.65 -3.90 44.58
N LYS A 61 12.23 -3.35 43.50
CA LYS A 61 11.84 -3.58 42.10
C LYS A 61 12.93 -4.25 41.25
N ALA A 62 13.89 -4.92 41.89
CA ALA A 62 14.91 -5.78 41.27
C ALA A 62 14.35 -7.11 40.69
N ASN A 63 13.23 -7.03 39.95
CA ASN A 63 12.47 -8.17 39.44
C ASN A 63 11.77 -7.85 38.09
N GLY A 64 11.38 -8.89 37.35
CA GLY A 64 10.72 -8.74 36.05
C GLY A 64 11.63 -8.06 35.02
N VAL A 65 11.14 -7.00 34.36
CA VAL A 65 11.94 -6.18 33.44
C VAL A 65 13.00 -5.41 34.22
N PHE A 66 14.27 -5.54 33.84
CA PHE A 66 15.41 -4.84 34.43
C PHE A 66 15.78 -3.55 33.68
N PHE A 67 15.69 -3.54 32.35
CA PHE A 67 16.04 -2.39 31.52
C PHE A 67 15.19 -2.35 30.25
N LYS A 68 15.16 -1.19 29.60
CA LYS A 68 14.74 -1.04 28.21
C LYS A 68 15.94 -0.61 27.39
N GLN A 69 15.98 -1.02 26.12
CA GLN A 69 17.04 -0.63 25.20
C GLN A 69 16.43 -0.09 23.91
N TYR A 70 16.97 1.02 23.43
CA TYR A 70 16.55 1.67 22.19
C TYR A 70 17.76 1.98 21.32
N VAL A 71 17.54 2.13 20.02
CA VAL A 71 18.56 2.57 19.06
C VAL A 71 17.99 3.66 18.16
N GLN A 72 18.74 4.76 18.06
CA GLN A 72 18.53 5.85 17.12
C GLN A 72 19.62 5.76 16.04
N SER A 73 19.27 5.33 14.83
CA SER A 73 20.21 5.14 13.72
C SER A 73 20.09 6.23 12.67
N PHE A 74 21.23 6.75 12.23
CA PHE A 74 21.33 7.82 11.23
C PHE A 74 21.83 7.26 9.89
N LYS A 75 21.51 7.94 8.78
CA LYS A 75 22.07 7.65 7.46
C LYS A 75 23.60 7.91 7.47
N PRO A 76 24.42 7.16 6.71
CA PRO A 76 25.83 7.51 6.51
C PRO A 76 26.01 8.99 6.10
N ASN A 77 27.08 9.61 6.57
CA ASN A 77 27.45 11.01 6.28
C ASN A 77 26.38 12.07 6.64
N THR A 78 25.58 11.83 7.69
CA THR A 78 24.53 12.80 8.12
C THR A 78 25.09 13.98 8.92
N ALA A 79 25.96 13.72 9.90
CA ALA A 79 26.56 14.70 10.81
C ALA A 79 27.79 14.07 11.49
N THR A 80 28.57 14.84 12.27
CA THR A 80 29.75 14.32 13.00
C THR A 80 29.37 13.41 14.18
N PRO A 81 30.30 12.58 14.72
CA PRO A 81 29.99 11.69 15.84
C PRO A 81 29.53 12.42 17.11
N GLU A 82 30.07 13.61 17.37
CA GLU A 82 29.74 14.45 18.53
C GLU A 82 28.36 15.07 18.40
N ILE A 83 27.97 15.52 17.19
CA ILE A 83 26.62 16.01 16.91
C ILE A 83 25.60 14.88 17.11
N ILE A 84 25.90 13.68 16.60
CA ILE A 84 25.06 12.50 16.83
C ILE A 84 24.99 12.15 18.31
N HIS A 85 26.09 12.22 19.05
CA HIS A 85 26.10 11.99 20.50
C HIS A 85 25.25 13.03 21.26
N GLN A 86 25.37 14.32 20.91
CA GLN A 86 24.58 15.40 21.50
C GLN A 86 23.09 15.24 21.22
N ILE A 87 22.70 14.84 20.01
CA ILE A 87 21.31 14.47 19.68
C ILE A 87 20.85 13.29 20.55
N GLY A 88 21.72 12.34 20.84
CA GLY A 88 21.47 11.25 21.79
C GLY A 88 21.19 11.78 23.20
N ILE A 89 22.02 12.67 23.72
CA ILE A 89 21.85 13.31 25.04
C ILE A 89 20.53 14.10 25.09
N GLU A 90 20.22 14.91 24.08
CA GLU A 90 18.94 15.64 24.00
C GLU A 90 17.74 14.69 23.90
N THR A 91 17.84 13.59 23.13
CA THR A 91 16.78 12.60 23.00
C THR A 91 16.53 11.84 24.32
N ALA A 92 17.56 11.63 25.14
CA ALA A 92 17.45 10.93 26.42
C ALA A 92 16.54 11.65 27.44
N LYS A 93 16.38 12.98 27.30
CA LYS A 93 15.53 13.81 28.18
C LYS A 93 14.05 13.43 28.14
N TYR A 94 13.60 12.70 27.11
CA TYR A 94 12.27 12.07 27.09
C TYR A 94 12.06 11.10 28.28
N PHE A 95 13.13 10.43 28.73
CA PHE A 95 13.09 9.50 29.87
C PHE A 95 13.28 10.25 31.21
N ASN A 96 12.49 11.30 31.46
CA ASN A 96 12.62 12.13 32.65
C ASN A 96 12.54 11.32 33.96
N GLY A 97 13.44 11.62 34.91
CA GLY A 97 13.59 10.89 36.18
C GLY A 97 13.99 9.42 36.06
N PHE A 98 14.38 8.93 34.88
CA PHE A 98 15.02 7.62 34.71
C PHE A 98 16.53 7.79 34.53
N GLU A 99 17.27 6.81 35.03
CA GLU A 99 18.70 6.65 34.73
C GLU A 99 18.86 6.09 33.30
N VAL A 100 19.70 6.71 32.48
CA VAL A 100 19.95 6.31 31.09
C VAL A 100 21.43 6.40 30.75
N VAL A 101 21.99 5.32 30.18
CA VAL A 101 23.29 5.39 29.48
C VAL A 101 23.03 5.60 27.99
N VAL A 102 23.66 6.63 27.42
CA VAL A 102 23.69 6.94 25.99
C VAL A 102 25.10 6.63 25.47
N ALA A 103 25.22 5.77 24.47
CA ALA A 103 26.50 5.42 23.84
C ALA A 103 26.39 5.48 22.32
N THR A 104 27.26 6.25 21.66
CA THR A 104 27.26 6.39 20.20
C THR A 104 28.22 5.39 19.58
N HIS A 105 27.72 4.57 18.65
CA HIS A 105 28.50 3.55 17.97
C HIS A 105 28.96 4.05 16.60
N ILE A 106 30.28 4.08 16.42
CA ILE A 106 30.99 4.50 15.19
C ILE A 106 31.65 3.33 14.45
N ASP A 107 31.47 2.09 14.91
CA ASP A 107 32.10 0.86 14.37
C ASP A 107 31.54 0.42 13.00
N ARG A 108 30.78 1.29 12.30
CA ARG A 108 30.04 1.02 11.07
C ARG A 108 29.83 2.30 10.26
N ASP A 109 29.59 2.14 8.96
CA ASP A 109 29.24 3.19 8.00
C ASP A 109 28.04 4.08 8.43
N HIS A 110 27.18 3.56 9.30
CA HIS A 110 26.04 4.28 9.88
C HIS A 110 26.18 4.41 11.40
N TRP A 111 26.41 5.65 11.84
CA TRP A 111 26.52 5.97 13.25
C TRP A 111 25.16 5.92 13.94
N HIS A 112 25.14 5.44 15.19
CA HIS A 112 23.88 5.18 15.90
C HIS A 112 24.02 5.27 17.42
N ASN A 113 23.02 5.85 18.08
CA ASN A 113 22.98 5.97 19.54
C ASN A 113 22.25 4.78 20.16
N HIS A 114 22.91 4.05 21.04
CA HIS A 114 22.28 3.12 21.97
C HIS A 114 21.83 3.85 23.23
N PHE A 115 20.60 3.59 23.65
CA PHE A 115 20.05 4.03 24.93
C PHE A 115 19.80 2.79 25.78
N VAL A 116 20.39 2.72 26.97
CA VAL A 116 20.08 1.70 27.98
C VAL A 116 19.41 2.40 29.16
N VAL A 117 18.09 2.25 29.25
CA VAL A 117 17.22 2.95 30.22
C VAL A 117 16.92 2.02 31.38
N ASN A 118 17.14 2.49 32.61
CA ASN A 118 16.79 1.72 33.80
C ASN A 118 15.27 1.49 33.85
N SER A 119 14.80 0.26 34.14
CA SER A 119 13.36 -0.01 34.12
C SER A 119 12.56 0.64 35.27
N VAL A 120 13.23 1.34 36.19
CA VAL A 120 12.69 1.99 37.38
C VAL A 120 13.15 3.45 37.36
N ASN A 121 12.23 4.37 37.60
CA ASN A 121 12.47 5.80 37.73
C ASN A 121 13.13 6.08 39.10
N CYS A 122 14.21 6.86 39.15
CA CYS A 122 15.01 7.07 40.36
C CYS A 122 14.40 8.07 41.35
N GLU A 123 13.42 8.87 40.92
CA GLU A 123 12.70 9.85 41.76
C GLU A 123 11.42 9.25 42.37
N THR A 124 10.61 8.59 41.52
CA THR A 124 9.26 8.11 41.86
C THR A 124 9.21 6.60 42.12
N GLY A 125 10.25 5.85 41.76
CA GLY A 125 10.27 4.39 41.80
C GLY A 125 9.31 3.70 40.83
N LEU A 126 8.59 4.43 39.95
CA LEU A 126 7.66 3.83 38.98
C LEU A 126 8.42 3.05 37.91
N LYS A 127 7.80 1.98 37.36
CA LYS A 127 8.41 1.22 36.26
C LYS A 127 8.06 1.85 34.91
N ILE A 128 9.02 1.87 33.99
CA ILE A 128 8.84 2.45 32.65
C ILE A 128 7.76 1.70 31.85
N GLN A 129 6.81 2.45 31.31
CA GLN A 129 5.73 1.93 30.46
C GLN A 129 5.71 2.71 29.14
N ILE A 130 6.14 2.06 28.06
CA ILE A 130 6.09 2.61 26.70
C ILE A 130 5.39 1.57 25.82
N ASN A 131 4.22 1.95 25.33
CA ASN A 131 3.42 1.19 24.35
C ASN A 131 3.69 1.72 22.93
N GLU A 132 2.93 1.25 21.93
CA GLU A 132 3.11 1.68 20.54
C GLU A 132 2.89 3.20 20.33
N LYS A 133 1.94 3.80 21.08
CA LYS A 133 1.71 5.26 21.06
C LYS A 133 2.90 6.01 21.65
N GLY A 134 3.39 5.61 22.81
CA GLY A 134 4.58 6.19 23.44
C GLY A 134 5.85 6.02 22.58
N LEU A 135 5.99 4.92 21.84
CA LEU A 135 7.09 4.74 20.90
C LEU A 135 6.95 5.65 19.67
N LYS A 136 5.73 5.98 19.23
CA LYS A 136 5.48 7.01 18.20
C LYS A 136 5.79 8.42 18.75
N GLU A 137 5.42 8.72 19.99
CA GLU A 137 5.72 10.00 20.64
C GLU A 137 7.23 10.20 20.83
N LEU A 138 7.97 9.16 21.24
CA LEU A 138 9.43 9.16 21.34
C LEU A 138 10.11 9.29 19.97
N ARG A 139 9.55 8.71 18.89
CA ARG A 139 10.00 8.96 17.51
C ARG A 139 9.83 10.42 17.12
N ASN A 140 8.62 10.96 17.27
CA ASN A 140 8.33 12.37 17.01
C ASN A 140 9.25 13.30 17.82
N TYR A 141 9.56 12.93 19.07
CA TYR A 141 10.51 13.69 19.90
C TYR A 141 11.93 13.64 19.32
N SER A 142 12.46 12.44 19.01
CA SER A 142 13.74 12.24 18.33
C SER A 142 13.83 13.05 17.03
N ASP A 143 12.78 13.02 16.20
CA ASP A 143 12.71 13.80 14.96
C ASP A 143 12.72 15.32 15.24
N SER A 144 12.00 15.78 16.26
CA SER A 144 12.00 17.20 16.68
C SER A 144 13.35 17.67 17.25
N ILE A 145 14.19 16.74 17.75
CA ILE A 145 15.59 17.04 18.10
C ILE A 145 16.44 17.09 16.84
N CYS A 146 16.37 16.10 15.94
CA CYS A 146 17.14 16.08 14.69
C CYS A 146 16.93 17.36 13.86
N GLN A 147 15.70 17.87 13.78
CA GLN A 147 15.36 19.11 13.07
C GLN A 147 16.06 20.36 13.66
N LYS A 148 16.33 20.40 14.98
CA LYS A 148 17.07 21.51 15.62
C LYS A 148 18.57 21.48 15.31
N PHE A 149 19.08 20.34 14.87
CA PHE A 149 20.46 20.16 14.39
C PHE A 149 20.51 20.08 12.84
N GLU A 150 19.47 20.58 12.17
CA GLU A 150 19.32 20.63 10.70
C GLU A 150 19.39 19.24 10.00
N ILE A 151 19.24 18.14 10.75
CA ILE A 151 19.26 16.79 10.21
C ILE A 151 17.90 16.42 9.60
N GLU A 152 17.93 16.03 8.32
CA GLU A 152 16.81 15.42 7.60
C GLU A 152 16.15 14.28 8.41
N THR A 153 14.89 14.46 8.81
CA THR A 153 14.06 13.43 9.44
C THR A 153 13.32 12.58 8.42
N LEU A 154 12.70 11.48 8.86
CA LEU A 154 11.67 10.83 8.07
C LEU A 154 10.51 11.82 7.79
N LYS A 155 9.93 11.78 6.59
CA LYS A 155 8.60 12.35 6.37
C LYS A 155 7.59 11.57 7.22
N PRO A 156 6.55 12.21 7.80
CA PRO A 156 5.55 11.50 8.59
C PRO A 156 4.96 10.32 7.82
N TYR A 157 4.90 9.15 8.44
CA TYR A 157 4.29 7.97 7.81
C TYR A 157 2.79 8.21 7.63
N THR A 158 2.41 8.62 6.42
CA THR A 158 1.04 8.58 5.94
C THR A 158 0.63 7.11 5.85
N ILE A 159 -0.47 6.76 6.51
CA ILE A 159 -1.09 5.45 6.29
C ILE A 159 -1.62 5.50 4.84
N PRO A 160 -1.17 4.63 3.92
CA PRO A 160 -1.69 4.63 2.57
C PRO A 160 -3.20 4.38 2.61
N LYS A 161 -3.99 5.17 1.86
CA LYS A 161 -5.46 5.05 1.80
C LYS A 161 -5.92 3.62 1.47
N GLN A 162 -5.10 2.88 0.72
CA GLN A 162 -5.27 1.48 0.38
C GLN A 162 -4.38 0.59 1.26
N LYS A 163 -4.92 -0.56 1.71
CA LYS A 163 -4.15 -1.53 2.50
C LYS A 163 -3.17 -2.29 1.62
N ALA A 164 -1.88 -2.09 1.86
CA ALA A 164 -0.79 -2.75 1.14
C ALA A 164 -0.97 -4.28 0.99
N MET A 165 -0.59 -4.77 -0.20
CA MET A 165 -0.79 -6.16 -0.61
C MET A 165 -0.05 -7.16 0.29
N ASN A 166 -0.69 -8.28 0.61
CA ASN A 166 -0.07 -9.34 1.41
C ASN A 166 1.09 -10.01 0.63
N THR A 167 2.19 -10.32 1.30
CA THR A 167 3.38 -10.98 0.70
C THR A 167 3.07 -12.25 -0.10
N ARG A 168 2.07 -13.05 0.32
CA ARG A 168 1.62 -14.23 -0.45
C ARG A 168 0.90 -13.86 -1.74
N GLU A 169 0.13 -12.77 -1.70
CA GLU A 169 -0.64 -12.25 -2.84
C GLU A 169 0.29 -11.60 -3.87
N TYR A 170 1.30 -10.83 -3.40
CA TYR A 170 2.39 -10.30 -4.22
C TYR A 170 3.17 -11.42 -4.95
N ARG A 171 3.55 -12.48 -4.23
CA ARG A 171 4.25 -13.64 -4.82
C ARG A 171 3.40 -14.41 -5.84
N ALA A 172 2.07 -14.34 -5.77
CA ALA A 172 1.20 -14.93 -6.79
C ALA A 172 1.04 -14.00 -8.01
N ALA A 173 1.00 -12.68 -7.79
CA ALA A 173 0.94 -11.69 -8.86
C ALA A 173 2.23 -11.68 -9.71
N MET A 174 3.40 -11.73 -9.06
CA MET A 174 4.73 -11.87 -9.71
C MET A 174 4.86 -13.11 -10.63
N LYS A 175 3.93 -14.07 -10.54
CA LYS A 175 3.89 -15.29 -11.35
C LYS A 175 2.76 -15.33 -12.37
N GLY A 176 1.91 -14.31 -12.42
CA GLY A 176 0.63 -14.34 -13.16
C GLY A 176 -0.44 -15.29 -12.57
N GLU A 177 -0.17 -15.97 -11.44
CA GLU A 177 -1.09 -16.93 -10.80
C GLU A 177 -2.20 -16.25 -9.97
N SER A 178 -2.25 -14.91 -9.90
CA SER A 178 -3.17 -14.19 -9.04
C SER A 178 -4.55 -14.00 -9.66
N TRP A 179 -5.49 -14.87 -9.28
CA TRP A 179 -6.91 -14.81 -9.66
C TRP A 179 -7.60 -13.45 -9.40
N LYS A 180 -7.06 -12.63 -8.48
CA LYS A 180 -7.52 -11.26 -8.23
C LYS A 180 -7.13 -10.29 -9.34
N PHE A 181 -5.88 -10.30 -9.77
CA PHE A 181 -5.44 -9.48 -10.91
C PHE A 181 -6.12 -9.96 -12.19
N ALA A 182 -6.29 -11.28 -12.36
CA ALA A 182 -7.11 -11.86 -13.42
C ALA A 182 -8.62 -11.54 -13.30
N LEU A 183 -9.10 -10.96 -12.19
CA LEU A 183 -10.44 -10.37 -12.05
C LEU A 183 -10.41 -8.87 -12.41
N MET A 184 -9.44 -8.11 -11.87
CA MET A 184 -9.20 -6.69 -12.20
C MET A 184 -9.12 -6.49 -13.73
N ALA A 185 -8.28 -7.27 -14.41
CA ALA A 185 -8.15 -7.25 -15.87
C ALA A 185 -9.44 -7.57 -16.64
N MET A 186 -10.39 -8.35 -16.06
CA MET A 186 -11.70 -8.54 -16.70
C MET A 186 -12.63 -7.35 -16.47
N ILE A 187 -12.55 -6.70 -15.31
CA ILE A 187 -13.38 -5.53 -15.02
C ILE A 187 -12.96 -4.42 -15.98
N ASP A 188 -11.65 -4.16 -16.13
CA ASP A 188 -11.10 -3.19 -17.07
C ASP A 188 -11.45 -3.52 -18.52
N GLN A 189 -11.24 -4.77 -18.96
CA GLN A 189 -11.65 -5.21 -20.30
C GLN A 189 -13.16 -5.01 -20.53
N THR A 190 -14.00 -5.29 -19.53
CA THR A 190 -15.46 -5.09 -19.64
C THR A 190 -15.82 -3.59 -19.70
N MET A 191 -15.13 -2.76 -18.92
CA MET A 191 -15.32 -1.31 -18.90
C MET A 191 -14.88 -0.62 -20.20
N LYS A 192 -14.18 -1.29 -21.12
CA LYS A 192 -13.94 -0.76 -22.48
C LYS A 192 -15.13 -0.90 -23.43
N TYR A 193 -16.09 -1.78 -23.15
CA TYR A 193 -17.18 -2.11 -24.09
C TYR A 193 -18.60 -1.86 -23.57
N CYS A 194 -18.81 -1.85 -22.24
CA CYS A 194 -20.15 -1.68 -21.67
C CYS A 194 -20.53 -0.20 -21.44
N ARG A 195 -21.71 0.19 -21.93
CA ARG A 195 -22.36 1.49 -21.65
C ARG A 195 -23.25 1.42 -20.42
N THR A 196 -23.75 0.25 -20.04
CA THR A 196 -24.65 0.08 -18.89
C THR A 196 -24.21 -0.99 -17.87
N LYS A 197 -24.66 -0.80 -16.63
CA LYS A 197 -24.55 -1.72 -15.49
C LYS A 197 -25.08 -3.13 -15.78
N ASP A 198 -26.07 -3.28 -16.68
CA ASP A 198 -26.61 -4.58 -17.09
C ASP A 198 -25.87 -5.22 -18.27
N GLU A 199 -25.30 -4.45 -19.20
CA GLU A 199 -24.30 -4.97 -20.15
C GLU A 199 -23.09 -5.52 -19.40
N PHE A 200 -22.54 -4.77 -18.43
CA PHE A 200 -21.41 -5.19 -17.60
C PHE A 200 -21.68 -6.55 -16.91
N ARG A 201 -22.87 -6.72 -16.32
CA ARG A 201 -23.30 -7.99 -15.72
C ARG A 201 -23.38 -9.12 -16.76
N LYS A 202 -23.92 -8.87 -17.96
CA LYS A 202 -24.02 -9.87 -19.05
C LYS A 202 -22.63 -10.27 -19.57
N TYR A 203 -21.75 -9.30 -19.82
CA TYR A 203 -20.41 -9.50 -20.35
C TYR A 203 -19.53 -10.27 -19.36
N MET A 204 -19.46 -9.84 -18.09
CA MET A 204 -18.74 -10.59 -17.04
C MET A 204 -19.24 -12.05 -16.92
N LYS A 205 -20.55 -12.27 -17.07
CA LYS A 205 -21.15 -13.61 -17.07
C LYS A 205 -20.79 -14.45 -18.31
N ARG A 206 -20.61 -13.84 -19.50
CA ARG A 206 -20.08 -14.50 -20.73
C ARG A 206 -18.70 -15.11 -20.48
N TYR A 207 -17.86 -14.46 -19.66
CA TYR A 207 -16.54 -14.95 -19.24
C TYR A 207 -16.53 -15.76 -17.93
N GLY A 208 -17.70 -16.14 -17.39
CA GLY A 208 -17.83 -17.02 -16.23
C GLY A 208 -17.73 -16.33 -14.85
N TYR A 209 -17.87 -15.00 -14.78
CA TYR A 209 -17.88 -14.24 -13.53
C TYR A 209 -19.31 -13.88 -13.12
N ASP A 210 -19.71 -14.22 -11.90
CA ASP A 210 -21.00 -13.81 -11.31
C ASP A 210 -20.82 -12.49 -10.54
N VAL A 211 -21.63 -11.48 -10.86
CA VAL A 211 -21.50 -10.11 -10.35
C VAL A 211 -22.71 -9.79 -9.47
N LYS A 212 -22.54 -9.93 -8.16
CA LYS A 212 -23.56 -9.55 -7.16
C LYS A 212 -23.45 -8.07 -6.85
N TRP A 213 -24.15 -7.29 -7.66
CA TRP A 213 -24.31 -5.86 -7.56
C TRP A 213 -25.76 -5.56 -7.20
N GLN A 214 -25.99 -5.00 -6.02
CA GLN A 214 -27.33 -4.68 -5.50
C GLN A 214 -27.29 -3.30 -4.85
N ASP A 215 -28.37 -2.55 -5.01
CA ASP A 215 -28.36 -1.12 -4.71
C ASP A 215 -28.35 -0.87 -3.19
N ASN A 216 -29.08 -1.71 -2.44
CA ASN A 216 -29.08 -1.77 -0.97
C ASN A 216 -27.76 -2.27 -0.34
N TYR A 217 -26.74 -2.63 -1.13
CA TYR A 217 -25.45 -3.15 -0.63
C TYR A 217 -24.31 -2.16 -0.94
N LYS A 218 -23.47 -1.87 0.06
CA LYS A 218 -22.34 -0.93 -0.07
C LYS A 218 -21.20 -1.41 -1.02
N TYR A 219 -21.16 -2.69 -1.37
CA TYR A 219 -20.02 -3.30 -2.07
C TYR A 219 -20.47 -4.23 -3.21
N ILE A 220 -19.87 -4.09 -4.40
CA ILE A 220 -20.00 -5.08 -5.47
C ILE A 220 -19.25 -6.35 -5.04
N THR A 221 -19.90 -7.51 -5.15
CA THR A 221 -19.29 -8.81 -4.85
C THR A 221 -19.15 -9.67 -6.10
N TYR A 222 -17.92 -9.89 -6.52
CA TYR A 222 -17.55 -10.70 -7.68
C TYR A 222 -17.28 -12.15 -7.26
N THR A 223 -17.87 -13.12 -7.95
CA THR A 223 -17.49 -14.55 -7.86
C THR A 223 -16.75 -14.93 -9.14
N CYS A 224 -15.52 -15.41 -9.01
CA CYS A 224 -14.67 -15.80 -10.14
C CYS A 224 -14.95 -17.25 -10.58
N PRO A 225 -14.55 -17.68 -11.80
CA PRO A 225 -14.72 -19.04 -12.32
C PRO A 225 -14.14 -20.16 -11.43
N ASN A 226 -13.22 -19.84 -10.52
CA ASN A 226 -12.66 -20.75 -9.51
C ASN A 226 -13.48 -20.79 -8.20
N ASN A 227 -14.71 -20.28 -8.21
CA ASN A 227 -15.60 -20.08 -7.05
C ASN A 227 -15.08 -19.14 -5.95
N MET A 228 -13.95 -18.46 -6.14
CA MET A 228 -13.43 -17.50 -5.17
C MET A 228 -14.19 -16.17 -5.25
N LYS A 229 -14.52 -15.60 -4.08
CA LYS A 229 -15.31 -14.37 -3.97
C LYS A 229 -14.44 -13.19 -3.54
N CYS A 230 -14.57 -12.08 -4.25
CA CYS A 230 -13.94 -10.81 -3.92
C CYS A 230 -15.01 -9.71 -3.74
N ARG A 231 -14.67 -8.67 -2.99
CA ARG A 231 -15.42 -7.41 -2.97
C ARG A 231 -14.55 -6.34 -3.61
N ASP A 232 -15.17 -5.41 -4.32
CA ASP A 232 -14.56 -4.18 -4.85
C ASP A 232 -13.47 -3.56 -3.95
N ILE A 233 -13.75 -3.30 -2.66
CA ILE A 233 -12.83 -2.75 -1.65
C ILE A 233 -11.60 -3.63 -1.34
N ARG A 234 -11.38 -4.73 -2.07
CA ARG A 234 -10.22 -5.63 -1.98
C ARG A 234 -9.43 -5.74 -3.29
N LEU A 235 -9.73 -4.89 -4.28
CA LEU A 235 -9.14 -4.83 -5.62
C LEU A 235 -8.06 -3.74 -5.78
N HIS A 236 -7.48 -3.28 -4.68
CA HIS A 236 -6.29 -2.40 -4.58
C HIS A 236 -6.39 -0.97 -5.16
N GLU A 237 -7.25 -0.69 -6.13
CA GLU A 237 -7.47 0.67 -6.66
C GLU A 237 -8.86 1.20 -6.30
N GLU A 238 -9.08 2.51 -6.45
CA GLU A 238 -10.35 3.15 -6.08
C GLU A 238 -11.39 3.05 -7.21
N LYS A 239 -10.97 2.93 -8.48
CA LYS A 239 -11.84 2.84 -9.66
C LYS A 239 -12.87 1.71 -9.58
N TYR A 240 -12.50 0.56 -9.02
CA TYR A 240 -13.39 -0.61 -8.89
C TYR A 240 -14.49 -0.47 -7.83
N ARG A 241 -14.46 0.57 -6.98
CA ARG A 241 -15.46 0.80 -5.92
C ARG A 241 -16.84 1.01 -6.54
N LYS A 242 -17.89 0.45 -5.93
CA LYS A 242 -19.29 0.68 -6.35
C LYS A 242 -19.58 2.14 -6.70
N GLU A 243 -19.19 3.09 -5.83
CA GLU A 243 -19.42 4.52 -6.00
C GLU A 243 -18.84 5.08 -7.32
N ASN A 244 -17.57 4.78 -7.63
CA ASN A 244 -16.92 5.20 -8.89
C ASN A 244 -17.51 4.49 -10.11
N MET A 245 -17.84 3.20 -9.98
CA MET A 245 -18.42 2.38 -11.05
C MET A 245 -19.85 2.81 -11.43
N GLU A 246 -20.66 3.27 -10.47
CA GLU A 246 -22.02 3.77 -10.73
C GLU A 246 -22.00 5.16 -11.38
N LEU A 247 -21.16 6.06 -10.86
CA LEU A 247 -20.90 7.38 -11.45
C LEU A 247 -20.45 7.28 -12.91
N GLU A 248 -19.57 6.34 -13.26
CA GLU A 248 -19.17 6.09 -14.65
C GLU A 248 -20.35 5.72 -15.57
N PHE A 249 -21.22 4.79 -15.13
CA PHE A 249 -22.36 4.39 -15.95
C PHE A 249 -23.41 5.50 -16.09
N GLU A 250 -23.49 6.43 -15.14
CA GLU A 250 -24.30 7.64 -15.24
C GLU A 250 -23.70 8.63 -16.26
N LEU A 251 -22.38 8.88 -16.22
CA LEU A 251 -21.66 9.72 -17.18
C LEU A 251 -21.76 9.18 -18.62
N ARG A 252 -21.56 7.86 -18.81
CA ARG A 252 -21.77 7.18 -20.12
C ARG A 252 -23.21 7.31 -20.58
N GLY A 253 -24.17 7.21 -19.66
CA GLY A 253 -25.58 7.41 -19.94
C GLY A 253 -25.88 8.82 -20.45
N ALA A 254 -25.29 9.84 -19.83
CA ALA A 254 -25.43 11.24 -20.25
C ALA A 254 -24.79 11.51 -21.62
N GLN A 255 -23.51 11.13 -21.82
CA GLN A 255 -22.80 11.28 -23.10
C GLN A 255 -23.49 10.52 -24.25
N THR A 256 -24.14 9.40 -23.96
CA THR A 256 -24.95 8.66 -24.95
C THR A 256 -26.20 9.45 -25.34
N LYS A 257 -26.91 10.09 -24.40
CA LYS A 257 -28.07 10.94 -24.69
C LYS A 257 -27.70 12.18 -25.51
N GLU A 258 -26.67 12.91 -25.10
CA GLU A 258 -26.17 14.11 -25.78
C GLU A 258 -25.88 13.82 -27.27
N ARG A 259 -25.23 12.67 -27.56
CA ARG A 259 -24.98 12.24 -28.95
C ARG A 259 -26.26 11.89 -29.72
N TYR A 260 -27.25 11.23 -29.10
CA TYR A 260 -28.54 10.95 -29.75
C TYR A 260 -29.38 12.20 -29.98
N GLU A 261 -29.33 13.19 -29.09
CA GLU A 261 -30.00 14.48 -29.24
C GLU A 261 -29.35 15.32 -30.34
N TYR A 262 -28.02 15.33 -30.42
CA TYR A 262 -27.28 15.96 -31.52
C TYR A 262 -27.56 15.30 -32.88
N GLN A 263 -27.65 13.96 -32.94
CA GLN A 263 -27.99 13.23 -34.16
C GLN A 263 -29.40 13.56 -34.66
N GLN A 264 -30.41 13.58 -33.78
CA GLN A 264 -31.78 13.96 -34.14
C GLN A 264 -31.87 15.43 -34.57
N ALA A 265 -31.08 16.33 -33.98
CA ALA A 265 -30.98 17.72 -34.42
C ALA A 265 -30.38 17.84 -35.84
N ALA A 266 -29.35 17.05 -36.15
CA ALA A 266 -28.72 17.02 -37.47
C ALA A 266 -29.66 16.48 -38.57
N GLU A 267 -30.36 15.36 -38.33
CA GLU A 267 -31.36 14.83 -39.27
C GLU A 267 -32.50 15.84 -39.51
N CYS A 268 -32.93 16.58 -38.48
CA CYS A 268 -33.91 17.66 -38.63
C CYS A 268 -33.43 18.83 -39.49
N THR A 269 -32.12 19.09 -39.57
CA THR A 269 -31.57 20.11 -40.48
C THR A 269 -31.51 19.64 -41.94
N GLU A 270 -31.04 18.41 -42.21
CA GLU A 270 -30.98 17.88 -43.59
C GLU A 270 -32.37 17.74 -44.26
N TYR A 271 -33.42 17.53 -43.45
CA TYR A 271 -34.80 17.45 -43.97
C TYR A 271 -35.37 18.80 -44.43
N ASN A 272 -34.82 19.93 -43.98
CA ASN A 272 -35.34 21.27 -44.33
C ASN A 272 -34.75 21.83 -45.63
N ASP A 273 -33.46 21.64 -45.91
CA ASP A 273 -32.82 22.15 -47.15
C ASP A 273 -33.46 21.55 -48.41
N ASN A 274 -33.92 20.31 -48.34
CA ASN A 274 -34.61 19.63 -49.44
C ASN A 274 -36.03 20.17 -49.76
N ARG A 275 -36.51 21.22 -49.05
CA ARG A 275 -37.83 21.83 -49.29
C ARG A 275 -37.79 23.28 -49.78
N SER A 276 -36.62 23.88 -50.02
CA SER A 276 -36.49 25.26 -50.53
C SER A 276 -36.14 25.32 -52.02
N GLY A 277 -36.88 24.58 -52.84
CA GLY A 277 -36.71 24.54 -54.29
C GLY A 277 -37.73 25.42 -55.03
N THR A 278 -37.24 26.33 -55.89
CA THR A 278 -38.01 27.40 -56.59
C THR A 278 -38.52 28.52 -55.65
N VAL A 279 -38.53 29.80 -56.03
CA VAL A 279 -38.32 30.46 -57.34
C VAL A 279 -37.17 31.48 -57.29
N ALA A 280 -36.68 31.91 -58.45
CA ALA A 280 -35.66 32.95 -58.57
C ALA A 280 -36.25 34.36 -58.59
N ASP A 281 -35.47 35.34 -58.12
CA ASP A 281 -35.41 36.67 -58.74
C ASP A 281 -33.97 37.23 -58.62
N THR A 282 -33.69 38.33 -59.31
CA THR A 282 -32.33 38.79 -59.64
C THR A 282 -31.89 40.07 -58.94
N ASP A 283 -30.57 40.27 -58.96
CA ASP A 283 -29.88 41.56 -58.99
C ASP A 283 -29.85 42.42 -57.70
N ARG A 284 -28.76 42.27 -56.94
CA ARG A 284 -27.98 43.46 -56.51
C ARG A 284 -26.54 43.19 -56.08
N LEU A 285 -25.63 43.96 -56.66
CA LEU A 285 -24.38 44.44 -56.04
C LEU A 285 -24.74 45.31 -54.80
N GLU A 286 -23.93 45.56 -53.78
CA GLU A 286 -22.48 45.45 -53.52
C GLU A 286 -22.35 45.50 -51.97
N GLN A 287 -21.42 44.86 -51.24
CA GLN A 287 -19.97 45.07 -51.12
C GLN A 287 -19.38 44.05 -50.12
N ARG A 288 -18.06 43.80 -50.15
CA ARG A 288 -17.31 43.18 -49.04
C ARG A 288 -16.58 44.27 -48.24
N PRO A 289 -16.27 44.03 -46.95
CA PRO A 289 -14.86 43.73 -46.63
C PRO A 289 -14.64 42.29 -46.14
N ASN A 290 -13.37 41.89 -46.03
CA ASN A 290 -12.97 40.64 -45.38
C ASN A 290 -12.84 40.86 -43.87
N ASP A 291 -13.01 39.80 -43.06
CA ASP A 291 -12.07 39.58 -41.97
C ASP A 291 -11.87 38.10 -41.60
N ILE A 292 -10.61 37.82 -41.31
CA ILE A 292 -9.91 36.73 -40.58
C ILE A 292 -10.65 35.44 -40.18
N ALA A 293 -9.90 34.32 -40.29
CA ALA A 293 -10.30 32.94 -40.00
C ALA A 293 -10.68 32.64 -38.53
N GLY A 294 -11.52 31.61 -38.34
CA GLY A 294 -11.84 31.03 -37.03
C GLY A 294 -12.59 29.70 -37.14
N GLY A 295 -11.85 28.58 -37.21
CA GLY A 295 -12.45 27.24 -37.23
C GLY A 295 -12.88 26.81 -35.82
N TYR A 296 -14.17 26.58 -35.60
CA TYR A 296 -14.70 26.15 -34.31
C TYR A 296 -14.86 24.63 -34.23
N SER A 297 -13.83 23.96 -33.72
CA SER A 297 -14.06 22.80 -32.86
C SER A 297 -14.40 23.31 -31.46
N ARG A 298 -15.44 22.76 -30.82
CA ARG A 298 -15.69 22.93 -29.39
C ARG A 298 -16.05 21.57 -28.80
N TYR A 299 -15.20 21.08 -27.91
CA TYR A 299 -15.62 20.13 -26.89
C TYR A 299 -16.59 20.85 -25.96
N THR A 300 -17.71 20.23 -25.61
CA THR A 300 -18.72 20.78 -24.67
C THR A 300 -18.50 20.25 -23.26
N ASP A 301 -18.78 21.10 -22.26
CA ASP A 301 -18.31 20.91 -20.89
C ASP A 301 -18.98 19.74 -20.16
N SER A 302 -18.16 18.73 -19.81
CA SER A 302 -18.56 17.70 -18.84
C SER A 302 -18.83 18.24 -17.43
N GLU A 303 -18.47 19.50 -17.13
CA GLU A 303 -18.59 20.10 -15.80
C GLU A 303 -20.04 20.29 -15.31
N ASN A 304 -21.01 20.57 -16.20
CA ASN A 304 -22.36 20.95 -15.78
C ASN A 304 -23.14 19.80 -15.16
N LEU A 305 -23.04 18.59 -15.73
CA LEU A 305 -23.76 17.40 -15.28
C LEU A 305 -23.43 16.99 -13.82
N TYR A 306 -22.23 17.30 -13.34
CA TYR A 306 -21.82 17.00 -11.96
C TYR A 306 -22.52 17.87 -10.89
N ARG A 307 -23.08 19.03 -11.26
CA ARG A 307 -23.71 19.95 -10.28
C ARG A 307 -25.11 19.48 -9.88
N GLU A 308 -25.92 19.08 -10.85
CA GLU A 308 -27.33 18.70 -10.69
C GLU A 308 -27.53 17.45 -9.81
N PHE A 309 -26.58 16.52 -9.82
CA PHE A 309 -26.60 15.34 -8.94
C PHE A 309 -26.37 15.67 -7.45
N LYS A 310 -25.73 16.79 -7.13
CA LYS A 310 -25.43 17.12 -5.72
C LYS A 310 -26.67 17.67 -4.99
N GLU A 311 -27.46 18.51 -5.66
CA GLU A 311 -28.66 19.14 -5.08
C GLU A 311 -29.81 18.15 -4.83
N SER A 312 -29.81 17.01 -5.52
CA SER A 312 -30.83 15.95 -5.37
C SER A 312 -30.55 14.96 -4.22
N SER A 313 -29.44 15.10 -3.49
CA SER A 313 -29.07 14.21 -2.38
C SER A 313 -29.26 14.78 -0.97
N GLU A 314 -29.53 16.09 -0.82
CA GLU A 314 -29.54 16.77 0.49
C GLU A 314 -30.94 16.86 1.13
N ASN A 315 -31.41 15.75 1.73
CA ASN A 315 -32.53 15.74 2.69
C ASN A 315 -32.44 14.53 3.64
N GLY A 316 -31.79 14.67 4.82
CA GLY A 316 -31.54 13.50 5.69
C GLY A 316 -30.81 13.69 7.03
N THR A 317 -31.03 14.81 7.73
CA THR A 317 -30.71 15.07 9.16
C THR A 317 -29.65 14.22 9.90
N ASP A 318 -28.44 14.79 10.03
CA ASP A 318 -27.81 15.14 11.32
C ASP A 318 -27.44 14.04 12.35
N LYS A 319 -26.12 13.79 12.53
CA LYS A 319 -25.40 14.25 13.76
C LYS A 319 -23.87 14.06 13.76
N SER A 320 -23.18 15.21 13.83
CA SER A 320 -21.88 15.47 14.50
C SER A 320 -20.76 14.41 14.52
N ASN A 321 -19.63 14.72 13.87
CA ASN A 321 -18.45 15.17 14.61
C ASN A 321 -17.54 16.04 13.72
N GLU A 322 -16.88 17.05 14.29
CA GLU A 322 -16.10 18.03 13.51
C GLU A 322 -14.70 17.50 13.11
N PHE A 323 -14.34 17.73 11.84
CA PHE A 323 -12.95 17.94 11.43
C PHE A 323 -12.93 18.91 10.25
N SER A 324 -12.19 19.99 10.37
CA SER A 324 -12.10 21.04 9.33
C SER A 324 -11.12 20.62 8.24
N GLU A 325 -11.62 20.38 7.03
CA GLU A 325 -10.81 20.21 5.82
C GLU A 325 -11.31 21.22 4.78
N SER A 326 -10.40 21.99 4.18
CA SER A 326 -10.74 23.09 3.27
C SER A 326 -11.31 22.56 1.95
N GLU A 327 -12.39 23.17 1.46
CA GLU A 327 -13.04 22.77 0.21
C GLU A 327 -12.17 23.05 -1.03
N ASP A 328 -11.31 22.11 -1.38
CA ASP A 328 -10.74 22.02 -2.73
C ASP A 328 -11.79 21.42 -3.67
N ARG A 329 -12.49 22.27 -4.44
CA ARG A 329 -13.64 21.89 -5.27
C ARG A 329 -13.21 21.33 -6.63
N GLY A 330 -12.31 20.35 -6.60
CA GLY A 330 -11.76 19.68 -7.79
C GLY A 330 -12.75 18.73 -8.49
N PHE A 331 -12.53 18.57 -9.80
CA PHE A 331 -13.13 17.56 -10.66
C PHE A 331 -12.94 16.14 -10.07
N ARG A 332 -14.03 15.40 -9.83
CA ARG A 332 -13.95 14.09 -9.16
C ARG A 332 -13.70 12.96 -10.16
N GLU A 333 -12.43 12.77 -10.50
CA GLU A 333 -11.93 11.66 -11.33
C GLU A 333 -12.50 10.30 -10.91
N THR A 334 -12.94 9.51 -11.88
CA THR A 334 -13.52 8.17 -11.63
C THR A 334 -12.47 7.07 -11.62
N GLY A 335 -11.37 7.26 -12.36
CA GLY A 335 -10.35 6.26 -12.65
C GLY A 335 -10.68 5.37 -13.86
N TRP A 336 -11.56 5.84 -14.74
CA TRP A 336 -12.09 5.14 -15.93
C TRP A 336 -12.14 6.02 -17.19
N GLU A 337 -11.54 7.20 -17.12
CA GLU A 337 -11.56 8.25 -18.14
C GLU A 337 -11.13 7.70 -19.51
N SER A 338 -10.03 6.94 -19.57
CA SER A 338 -9.50 6.34 -20.80
C SER A 338 -10.40 5.25 -21.39
N GLU A 339 -10.99 4.39 -20.56
CA GLU A 339 -11.96 3.38 -21.02
C GLU A 339 -13.27 4.00 -21.52
N ARG A 340 -13.67 5.15 -20.95
CA ARG A 340 -14.82 5.94 -21.42
C ARG A 340 -14.53 6.60 -22.77
N GLU A 341 -13.35 7.19 -22.95
CA GLU A 341 -12.91 7.77 -24.23
C GLU A 341 -12.85 6.70 -25.34
N TYR A 342 -12.25 5.54 -25.06
CA TYR A 342 -12.17 4.43 -26.01
C TYR A 342 -13.55 3.92 -26.47
N LEU A 343 -14.54 3.87 -25.56
CA LEU A 343 -15.92 3.48 -25.87
C LEU A 343 -16.66 4.47 -26.79
N PHE A 344 -16.19 5.72 -26.84
CA PHE A 344 -16.80 6.81 -27.62
C PHE A 344 -15.95 7.30 -28.80
N SER A 345 -14.71 6.80 -28.98
CA SER A 345 -13.86 7.06 -30.16
C SER A 345 -14.36 6.38 -31.43
N GLY A 346 -15.09 5.27 -31.28
CA GLY A 346 -15.55 4.42 -32.38
C GLY A 346 -14.66 3.21 -32.66
N GLU A 347 -13.51 3.09 -31.99
CA GLU A 347 -12.60 1.95 -32.11
C GLU A 347 -13.07 0.69 -31.37
N ALA A 348 -14.11 0.82 -30.53
CA ALA A 348 -14.73 -0.26 -29.76
C ALA A 348 -15.58 -1.21 -30.64
N ILE A 349 -14.92 -1.93 -31.55
CA ILE A 349 -15.48 -3.04 -32.34
C ILE A 349 -15.41 -4.32 -31.49
N GLU A 350 -16.52 -5.07 -31.33
CA GLU A 350 -16.39 -6.46 -30.85
C GLU A 350 -15.71 -7.28 -31.96
N GLU A 351 -14.55 -7.87 -31.67
CA GLU A 351 -14.00 -8.95 -32.51
C GLU A 351 -14.89 -10.19 -32.36
N ASP A 352 -15.98 -10.19 -33.15
CA ASP A 352 -16.83 -11.35 -33.36
C ASP A 352 -15.96 -12.55 -33.76
N GLY A 353 -16.16 -13.67 -33.05
CA GLY A 353 -15.23 -14.82 -33.06
C GLY A 353 -15.24 -15.64 -34.35
N GLN A 354 -14.88 -15.05 -35.48
CA GLN A 354 -14.79 -15.70 -36.78
C GLN A 354 -13.34 -15.72 -37.29
N TYR A 355 -12.88 -16.91 -37.65
CA TYR A 355 -11.46 -17.20 -37.86
C TYR A 355 -10.94 -16.67 -39.21
N ILE A 356 -10.12 -15.62 -39.19
CA ILE A 356 -9.18 -15.28 -40.26
C ILE A 356 -7.81 -15.11 -39.63
N GLY A 357 -6.83 -15.91 -40.07
CA GLY A 357 -5.47 -15.87 -39.53
C GLY A 357 -4.68 -14.66 -40.04
N ARG A 358 -4.23 -13.79 -39.12
CA ARG A 358 -3.08 -12.91 -39.32
C ARG A 358 -1.85 -13.51 -38.65
N THR A 359 -0.70 -13.38 -39.30
CA THR A 359 0.56 -14.02 -38.90
C THR A 359 1.26 -13.29 -37.76
N GLU A 360 2.11 -14.00 -37.02
CA GLU A 360 2.59 -13.68 -35.66
C GLU A 360 3.58 -12.48 -35.56
N THR A 361 3.65 -11.60 -36.56
CA THR A 361 4.83 -10.72 -36.79
C THR A 361 4.61 -9.23 -36.47
N GLU A 362 3.38 -8.78 -36.23
CA GLU A 362 3.07 -7.33 -36.04
C GLU A 362 2.71 -6.93 -34.59
N MET A 363 2.61 -7.89 -33.65
CA MET A 363 2.16 -7.63 -32.26
C MET A 363 3.24 -7.07 -31.31
N VAL A 364 4.19 -6.27 -31.82
CA VAL A 364 5.36 -5.78 -31.05
C VAL A 364 5.47 -4.24 -31.04
N THR A 365 4.72 -3.51 -31.86
CA THR A 365 4.97 -2.07 -32.13
C THR A 365 3.77 -1.13 -31.98
N THR A 366 2.89 -1.36 -31.00
CA THR A 366 1.87 -0.37 -30.56
C THR A 366 1.61 -0.45 -29.04
N THR A 367 2.58 0.00 -28.24
CA THR A 367 2.41 0.16 -26.78
C THR A 367 3.11 1.42 -26.28
N ASP A 368 2.76 2.56 -26.88
CA ASP A 368 3.08 3.88 -26.36
C ASP A 368 1.82 4.39 -25.62
N TRP A 369 1.78 4.20 -24.30
CA TRP A 369 0.64 4.56 -23.45
C TRP A 369 1.07 5.65 -22.48
N SER A 370 0.53 6.85 -22.63
CA SER A 370 0.82 8.00 -21.78
C SER A 370 0.52 7.70 -20.31
N THR A 371 1.56 7.61 -19.49
CA THR A 371 1.42 7.45 -18.04
C THR A 371 1.07 8.79 -17.39
N ASP A 372 -0.22 9.11 -17.34
CA ASP A 372 -0.77 10.06 -16.36
C ASP A 372 -1.92 9.40 -15.60
N SER A 373 -1.55 8.70 -14.53
CA SER A 373 -2.46 8.02 -13.60
C SER A 373 -1.73 7.84 -12.28
N SER A 374 -2.37 8.19 -11.16
CA SER A 374 -1.75 8.26 -9.82
C SER A 374 -1.50 6.89 -9.15
N THR A 375 -1.32 5.83 -9.94
CA THR A 375 -1.18 4.45 -9.50
C THR A 375 0.25 4.08 -9.11
N ASN A 376 0.41 2.97 -8.37
CA ASN A 376 1.74 2.48 -7.98
C ASN A 376 2.39 1.73 -9.17
N PRO A 377 3.61 2.08 -9.63
CA PRO A 377 4.23 1.41 -10.78
C PRO A 377 4.52 -0.08 -10.54
N ILE A 378 4.65 -0.49 -9.28
CA ILE A 378 4.75 -1.91 -8.89
C ILE A 378 3.42 -2.64 -9.11
N LEU A 379 2.27 -1.97 -8.92
CA LEU A 379 0.95 -2.56 -9.13
C LEU A 379 0.69 -2.77 -10.63
N ASP A 380 1.03 -1.79 -11.45
CA ASP A 380 0.90 -1.83 -12.90
C ASP A 380 1.78 -2.92 -13.55
N SER A 381 3.06 -3.02 -13.17
CA SER A 381 3.94 -4.10 -13.62
C SER A 381 3.39 -5.50 -13.27
N LEU A 382 2.82 -5.67 -12.08
CA LEU A 382 2.15 -6.91 -11.66
C LEU A 382 0.86 -7.19 -12.44
N TYR A 383 0.12 -6.15 -12.79
CA TYR A 383 -1.10 -6.22 -13.58
C TYR A 383 -0.79 -6.66 -15.02
N THR A 384 0.20 -6.04 -15.66
CA THR A 384 0.66 -6.39 -17.01
C THR A 384 1.08 -7.86 -17.11
N LEU A 385 1.85 -8.36 -16.14
CA LEU A 385 2.23 -9.77 -16.04
C LEU A 385 1.02 -10.72 -15.90
N ALA A 386 0.03 -10.34 -15.08
CA ALA A 386 -1.18 -11.14 -14.87
C ALA A 386 -2.11 -11.15 -16.09
N SER A 387 -2.23 -10.02 -16.80
CA SER A 387 -3.02 -9.89 -18.02
C SER A 387 -2.41 -10.73 -19.16
N ALA A 388 -1.10 -10.61 -19.39
CA ALA A 388 -0.38 -11.42 -20.37
C ALA A 388 -0.51 -12.93 -20.10
N ALA A 389 -0.32 -13.36 -18.83
CA ALA A 389 -0.46 -14.76 -18.43
C ALA A 389 -1.88 -15.33 -18.67
N LYS A 390 -2.90 -14.47 -18.72
CA LYS A 390 -4.29 -14.86 -18.92
C LYS A 390 -4.67 -15.03 -20.40
N ILE A 391 -4.17 -14.15 -21.27
CA ILE A 391 -4.37 -14.23 -22.74
C ILE A 391 -3.87 -15.59 -23.28
N ILE A 392 -2.78 -16.11 -22.70
CA ILE A 392 -2.18 -17.40 -23.05
C ILE A 392 -3.06 -18.61 -22.66
N GLN A 393 -3.98 -18.49 -21.69
CA GLN A 393 -4.75 -19.62 -21.16
C GLN A 393 -6.19 -19.71 -21.69
N LYS A 394 -6.34 -20.12 -22.96
CA LYS A 394 -7.63 -20.66 -23.43
C LYS A 394 -8.01 -21.93 -22.62
N PRO A 395 -9.29 -22.12 -22.26
CA PRO A 395 -9.70 -23.21 -21.38
C PRO A 395 -9.62 -24.57 -22.09
N THR A 396 -8.54 -25.32 -21.86
CA THR A 396 -8.39 -26.69 -22.37
C THR A 396 -9.40 -27.63 -21.72
N THR A 397 -10.08 -28.43 -22.54
CA THR A 397 -11.02 -29.46 -22.08
C THR A 397 -10.26 -30.54 -21.31
N LYS A 398 -10.59 -30.70 -20.03
CA LYS A 398 -9.87 -31.62 -19.14
C LYS A 398 -10.17 -33.08 -19.50
N THR A 399 -9.18 -33.78 -20.05
CA THR A 399 -9.18 -35.25 -20.09
C THR A 399 -9.18 -35.82 -18.65
N PRO A 400 -9.97 -36.86 -18.35
CA PRO A 400 -10.04 -37.42 -17.00
C PRO A 400 -8.71 -38.07 -16.59
N ARG A 401 -8.18 -37.73 -15.41
CA ARG A 401 -7.06 -38.46 -14.80
C ARG A 401 -7.57 -39.81 -14.26
N GLN A 402 -7.00 -40.91 -14.73
CA GLN A 402 -7.28 -42.24 -14.19
C GLN A 402 -6.92 -42.32 -12.70
N ALA A 403 -7.77 -42.97 -11.91
CA ALA A 403 -7.55 -43.15 -10.48
C ALA A 403 -6.47 -44.21 -10.21
N LYS A 404 -5.41 -43.83 -9.49
CA LYS A 404 -4.41 -44.80 -9.00
C LYS A 404 -4.92 -45.48 -7.72
N ASN A 405 -5.15 -46.78 -7.80
CA ASN A 405 -5.59 -47.60 -6.67
C ASN A 405 -4.53 -47.64 -5.54
N LYS A 406 -4.96 -47.47 -4.28
CA LYS A 406 -4.14 -47.76 -3.11
C LYS A 406 -3.96 -49.27 -2.97
N LYS A 407 -2.72 -49.78 -3.10
CA LYS A 407 -2.39 -51.11 -2.58
C LYS A 407 -2.34 -51.05 -1.04
N LYS A 408 -3.00 -51.99 -0.37
CA LYS A 408 -2.74 -52.33 1.04
C LYS A 408 -1.44 -53.16 1.13
N GLY A 409 -0.80 -53.16 2.28
CA GLY A 409 0.49 -53.86 2.49
C GLY A 409 0.38 -55.23 3.16
N LEU A 410 1.45 -56.01 3.00
CA LEU A 410 1.94 -57.13 3.80
C LEU A 410 3.50 -57.05 3.75
N GLY A 411 4.29 -57.50 4.73
CA GLY A 411 3.94 -57.97 6.07
C GLY A 411 4.95 -58.99 6.63
N GLN A 412 5.98 -58.52 7.37
CA GLN A 412 7.09 -59.32 7.96
C GLN A 412 7.98 -60.01 6.88
N ARG A 413 9.18 -60.58 7.11
CA ARG A 413 10.08 -60.82 8.29
C ARG A 413 11.54 -60.89 7.70
N GLU A 414 12.73 -60.90 8.34
CA GLU A 414 13.23 -61.12 9.73
C GLU A 414 14.28 -60.06 10.15
N ASP A 415 15.32 -60.45 10.92
CA ASP A 415 16.33 -59.59 11.58
C ASP A 415 17.78 -59.95 11.14
N ASP A 416 18.70 -58.98 11.06
CA ASP A 416 20.15 -59.23 11.17
C ASP A 416 20.93 -58.12 11.93
N HIS A 417 22.08 -58.50 12.50
CA HIS A 417 22.69 -57.85 13.66
C HIS A 417 23.63 -56.66 13.39
N SER A 418 23.79 -55.87 14.46
CA SER A 418 25.04 -55.25 14.98
C SER A 418 25.22 -53.74 14.83
N GLY A 419 25.68 -53.09 15.91
CA GLY A 419 25.89 -51.65 15.97
C GLY A 419 25.68 -51.05 17.37
N ASP A 420 26.34 -51.57 18.39
CA ASP A 420 26.44 -50.88 19.69
C ASP A 420 27.10 -49.50 19.52
N TYR A 421 26.58 -48.49 20.24
CA TYR A 421 27.41 -47.66 21.12
C TYR A 421 26.53 -47.00 22.20
N GLN A 422 26.93 -47.16 23.46
CA GLN A 422 26.12 -46.83 24.63
C GLN A 422 26.11 -45.33 24.95
N ASN A 423 24.97 -44.84 25.44
CA ASN A 423 24.78 -43.48 25.93
C ASN A 423 25.06 -43.40 27.44
N ASN A 424 26.30 -43.08 27.82
CA ASN A 424 26.71 -43.02 29.23
C ASN A 424 26.17 -41.77 29.95
N ASN A 425 25.07 -41.91 30.69
CA ASN A 425 24.70 -40.96 31.74
C ASN A 425 23.74 -41.56 32.79
N GLU A 426 24.25 -42.41 33.69
CA GLU A 426 23.54 -42.80 34.91
C GLU A 426 24.17 -42.16 36.15
N LEU A 427 23.31 -41.64 37.05
CA LEU A 427 23.69 -41.22 38.38
C LEU A 427 23.68 -42.42 39.32
N TYR A 428 24.55 -42.44 40.34
CA TYR A 428 24.18 -43.06 41.61
C TYR A 428 24.82 -42.36 42.83
N TYR A 429 24.23 -42.58 44.00
CA TYR A 429 24.62 -42.01 45.29
C TYR A 429 25.86 -42.72 45.89
N GLY A 430 26.43 -42.14 46.95
CA GLY A 430 27.55 -42.72 47.74
C GLY A 430 27.14 -43.91 48.65
N PRO A 431 27.90 -44.24 49.72
CA PRO A 431 28.27 -43.25 50.75
C PRO A 431 29.70 -43.36 51.35
N SER A 432 29.96 -42.44 52.29
CA SER A 432 31.04 -42.31 53.28
C SER A 432 31.84 -43.56 53.68
N MET A 433 33.16 -43.37 53.74
CA MET A 433 33.94 -43.47 55.00
C MET A 433 34.80 -42.22 55.16
#